data_AF-A0A7W2FYS7-F1
#
_entry.id   AF-A0A7W2FYS7-F1
#
_cell.length_a   1.000
_cell.length_b   1.000
_cell.length_c   1.000
_cell.angle_alpha   90.00
_cell.angle_beta   90.00
_cell.angle_gamma   90.00
#
_symmetry.space_group_name_H-M   'P 1'
#
loop_
_entity.id
_entity.type
_entity.pdbx_description
1 polymer ?
#
loop_
_entity_poly.entity_id
_entity_poly.type
_entity_poly.pdbx_seq_one_letter_code
_entity_poly.pdbx_strand_id
1 'polypeptide(L)'
;MTIEEVFQDKTIKAKQKVSIIGDWLINNQLPIDELLAFADTQKAVNQASCIEAIEYATKTNATIANENVLEYVIHTLGGNEPRLKWESAKVIGNIAHLYPNNLDKAIEYLLTNTNHEGTVPRWATAYALGEILKLKTKHNTTLLPKIERLVETEENNGVKKKYTDALKKVMKS
;
A
#
# COMPACT_ATOMS: atom_id res chain seq x y z
N MET A 1 -4.39 26.95 2.25
CA MET A 1 -3.51 26.19 3.14
C MET A 1 -2.63 25.32 2.25
N THR A 2 -1.31 25.34 2.40
CA THR A 2 -0.37 24.51 1.62
C THR A 2 -0.08 23.20 2.36
N ILE A 3 0.60 22.26 1.68
CA ILE A 3 1.05 21.01 2.32
C ILE A 3 2.01 21.28 3.47
N GLU A 4 2.93 22.23 3.32
CA GLU A 4 3.87 22.64 4.37
C GLU A 4 3.13 23.16 5.60
N GLU A 5 2.13 24.02 5.39
CA GLU A 5 1.34 24.59 6.48
C GLU A 5 0.61 23.49 7.27
N VAL A 6 0.02 22.49 6.59
CA VAL A 6 -0.62 21.33 7.25
C VAL A 6 0.38 20.55 8.10
N PHE A 7 1.59 20.33 7.61
CA PHE A 7 2.59 19.54 8.32
C PHE A 7 3.30 20.32 9.43
N GLN A 8 3.44 21.63 9.31
CA GLN A 8 4.03 22.51 10.34
C GLN A 8 3.04 22.87 11.46
N ASP A 9 1.74 22.88 11.18
CA ASP A 9 0.72 23.13 12.20
C ASP A 9 0.69 21.98 13.22
N LYS A 10 0.95 22.33 14.49
CA LYS A 10 0.96 21.42 15.64
C LYS A 10 -0.42 21.15 16.20
N THR A 11 -1.41 21.96 15.85
CA THR A 11 -2.82 21.78 16.26
C THR A 11 -3.52 20.71 15.42
N ILE A 12 -3.05 20.48 14.18
CA ILE A 12 -3.55 19.43 13.30
C ILE A 12 -2.93 18.09 13.68
N LYS A 13 -3.76 17.13 14.10
CA LYS A 13 -3.29 15.78 14.46
C LYS A 13 -2.93 14.97 13.22
N ALA A 14 -2.06 13.96 13.36
CA ALA A 14 -1.59 13.13 12.24
C ALA A 14 -2.72 12.56 11.37
N LYS A 15 -3.79 12.02 11.98
CA LYS A 15 -4.96 11.51 11.25
C LYS A 15 -5.72 12.60 10.48
N GLN A 16 -5.75 13.83 11.00
CA GLN A 16 -6.37 14.97 10.32
C GLN A 16 -5.51 15.44 9.15
N LYS A 17 -4.18 15.40 9.26
CA LYS A 17 -3.26 15.67 8.13
C LYS A 17 -3.55 14.70 6.98
N VAL A 18 -3.66 13.41 7.29
CA VAL A 18 -3.99 12.36 6.30
C VAL A 18 -5.31 12.64 5.59
N SER A 19 -6.38 12.96 6.33
CA SER A 19 -7.68 13.24 5.71
C SER A 19 -7.65 14.52 4.86
N ILE A 20 -7.04 15.60 5.35
CA ILE A 20 -6.93 16.86 4.59
C ILE A 20 -6.21 16.63 3.26
N ILE A 21 -5.02 16.01 3.31
CA ILE A 21 -4.22 15.75 2.11
C ILE A 21 -4.92 14.75 1.19
N GLY A 22 -5.52 13.69 1.75
CA GLY A 22 -6.28 12.71 0.97
C GLY A 22 -7.47 13.33 0.24
N ASP A 23 -8.21 14.22 0.90
CA ASP A 23 -9.33 14.96 0.29
C ASP A 23 -8.83 15.91 -0.81
N TRP A 24 -7.67 16.55 -0.63
CA TRP A 24 -7.08 17.39 -1.68
C TRP A 24 -6.70 16.58 -2.93
N LEU A 25 -6.16 15.36 -2.76
CA LEU A 25 -5.88 14.47 -3.88
C LEU A 25 -7.18 14.06 -4.61
N ILE A 26 -8.23 13.67 -3.86
CA ILE A 26 -9.52 13.27 -4.43
C ILE A 26 -10.17 14.42 -5.21
N ASN A 27 -10.10 15.63 -4.68
CA ASN A 27 -10.70 16.82 -5.28
C ASN A 27 -9.79 17.51 -6.32
N ASN A 28 -8.65 16.91 -6.68
CA ASN A 28 -7.67 17.46 -7.62
C ASN A 28 -7.15 18.86 -7.21
N GLN A 29 -7.08 19.12 -5.90
CA GLN A 29 -6.55 20.35 -5.29
C GLN A 29 -5.05 20.26 -4.99
N LEU A 30 -4.51 19.05 -4.92
CA LEU A 30 -3.09 18.77 -4.76
C LEU A 30 -2.66 17.78 -5.84
N PRO A 31 -1.72 18.14 -6.73
CA PRO A 31 -1.12 17.18 -7.66
C PRO A 31 -0.38 16.07 -6.91
N ILE A 32 -0.52 14.82 -7.38
CA ILE A 32 0.10 13.67 -6.72
C ILE A 32 1.62 13.76 -6.72
N ASP A 33 2.23 14.24 -7.80
CA ASP A 33 3.69 14.39 -7.92
C ASP A 33 4.24 15.47 -6.97
N GLU A 34 3.43 16.50 -6.65
CA GLU A 34 3.79 17.50 -5.64
C GLU A 34 3.83 16.87 -4.24
N LEU A 35 2.87 16.01 -3.90
CA LEU A 35 2.89 15.26 -2.65
C LEU A 35 4.09 14.32 -2.55
N LEU A 36 4.47 13.65 -3.65
CA LEU A 36 5.65 12.76 -3.67
C LEU A 36 6.93 13.56 -3.43
N ALA A 37 7.11 14.67 -4.15
CA ALA A 37 8.26 15.56 -3.97
C ALA A 37 8.35 16.11 -2.54
N PHE A 38 7.22 16.50 -1.95
CA PHE A 38 7.18 16.89 -0.55
C PHE A 38 7.61 15.73 0.35
N ALA A 39 7.02 14.54 0.18
CA ALA A 39 7.24 13.38 1.03
C ALA A 39 8.72 12.93 1.09
N ASP A 40 9.46 13.05 -0.01
CA ASP A 40 10.90 12.71 -0.08
C ASP A 40 11.79 13.59 0.81
N THR A 41 11.35 14.81 1.12
CA THR A 41 12.09 15.72 2.00
C THR A 41 11.78 15.49 3.49
N GLN A 42 10.81 14.64 3.80
CA GLN A 42 10.27 14.49 5.13
C GLN A 42 10.95 13.37 5.93
N LYS A 43 10.88 13.49 7.26
CA LYS A 43 11.20 12.37 8.16
C LYS A 43 10.19 11.24 7.98
N ALA A 44 10.60 10.01 8.28
CA ALA A 44 9.79 8.79 8.13
C ALA A 44 8.34 8.90 8.66
N VAL A 45 8.12 9.59 9.79
CA VAL A 45 6.78 9.78 10.38
C VAL A 45 5.85 10.59 9.46
N ASN A 46 6.37 11.67 8.85
CA ASN A 46 5.60 12.53 7.96
C ASN A 46 5.49 11.93 6.56
N GLN A 47 6.58 11.31 6.08
CA GLN A 47 6.59 10.55 4.83
C GLN A 47 5.52 9.45 4.85
N ALA A 48 5.41 8.72 5.97
CA ALA A 48 4.35 7.73 6.17
C ALA A 48 2.94 8.31 6.15
N SER A 49 2.74 9.50 6.73
CA SER A 49 1.44 10.18 6.66
C SER A 49 1.10 10.63 5.23
N CYS A 50 2.10 10.96 4.41
CA CYS A 50 1.89 11.23 2.99
C CYS A 50 1.43 9.97 2.25
N ILE A 51 2.10 8.82 2.45
CA ILE A 51 1.69 7.54 1.84
C ILE A 51 0.31 7.12 2.33
N GLU A 52 -0.01 7.32 3.62
CA GLU A 52 -1.36 7.05 4.15
C GLU A 52 -2.43 7.93 3.49
N ALA A 53 -2.11 9.19 3.13
CA ALA A 53 -3.02 10.05 2.37
C ALA A 53 -3.23 9.54 0.92
N ILE A 54 -2.17 9.00 0.29
CA ILE A 54 -2.28 8.32 -1.01
C ILE A 54 -3.15 7.08 -0.88
N GLU A 55 -2.98 6.29 0.19
CA GLU A 55 -3.82 5.11 0.47
C GLU A 55 -5.29 5.51 0.62
N TYR A 56 -5.55 6.56 1.40
CA TYR A 56 -6.89 7.12 1.58
C TYR A 56 -7.53 7.50 0.24
N ALA A 57 -6.80 8.22 -0.62
CA ALA A 57 -7.29 8.67 -1.91
C ALA A 57 -7.50 7.51 -2.89
N THR A 58 -6.51 6.63 -3.03
CA THR A 58 -6.54 5.49 -3.97
C THR A 58 -7.55 4.42 -3.61
N LYS A 59 -7.92 4.31 -2.33
CA LYS A 59 -9.03 3.47 -1.89
C LYS A 59 -10.39 3.94 -2.43
N THR A 60 -10.53 5.25 -2.64
CA THR A 60 -11.73 5.86 -3.22
C THR A 60 -11.67 5.87 -4.74
N ASN A 61 -10.53 6.29 -5.30
CA ASN A 61 -10.29 6.32 -6.73
C ASN A 61 -8.83 5.96 -7.04
N ALA A 62 -8.60 4.73 -7.51
CA ALA A 62 -7.26 4.25 -7.82
C ALA A 62 -6.56 5.04 -8.95
N THR A 63 -7.33 5.67 -9.85
CA THR A 63 -6.78 6.40 -11.02
C THR A 63 -6.02 7.68 -10.64
N ILE A 64 -6.07 8.09 -9.37
CA ILE A 64 -5.21 9.14 -8.81
C ILE A 64 -3.72 8.72 -8.86
N ALA A 65 -3.44 7.41 -8.81
CA ALA A 65 -2.08 6.91 -8.89
C ALA A 65 -1.58 6.81 -10.33
N ASN A 66 -0.41 7.39 -10.58
CA ASN A 66 0.38 7.24 -11.80
C ASN A 66 1.57 6.27 -11.57
N GLU A 67 2.41 6.08 -12.58
CA GLU A 67 3.61 5.23 -12.49
C GLU A 67 4.58 5.69 -11.39
N ASN A 68 4.73 7.01 -11.20
CA ASN A 68 5.56 7.57 -10.13
C ASN A 68 5.10 7.11 -8.75
N VAL A 69 3.77 7.06 -8.50
CA VAL A 69 3.23 6.51 -7.25
C VAL A 69 3.62 5.06 -7.08
N LEU A 70 3.47 4.22 -8.12
CA LEU A 70 3.83 2.81 -8.05
C LEU A 70 5.33 2.63 -7.72
N GLU A 71 6.21 3.33 -8.43
CA GLU A 71 7.65 3.28 -8.20
C GLU A 71 8.02 3.73 -6.79
N TYR A 72 7.41 4.82 -6.33
CA TYR A 72 7.64 5.37 -4.99
C TYR A 72 7.23 4.39 -3.88
N VAL A 73 6.03 3.78 -3.99
CA VAL A 73 5.57 2.82 -2.97
C VAL A 73 6.32 1.49 -3.04
N ILE A 74 6.80 1.06 -4.21
CA ILE A 74 7.71 -0.10 -4.31
C ILE A 74 9.05 0.20 -3.63
N HIS A 75 9.61 1.39 -3.84
CA HIS A 75 10.87 1.80 -3.20
C HIS A 75 10.74 1.80 -1.67
N THR A 76 9.71 2.47 -1.15
CA THR A 76 9.49 2.60 0.29
C THR A 76 9.04 1.29 0.96
N LEU A 77 8.35 0.40 0.25
CA LEU A 77 8.03 -0.97 0.70
C LEU A 77 9.30 -1.80 1.00
N GLY A 78 10.37 -1.57 0.25
CA GLY A 78 11.67 -2.24 0.42
C GLY A 78 12.56 -1.63 1.52
N GLY A 79 12.16 -0.51 2.13
CA GLY A 79 12.92 0.17 3.18
C GLY A 79 12.91 -0.56 4.54
N ASN A 80 13.33 0.13 5.61
CA ASN A 80 13.37 -0.45 6.98
C ASN A 80 12.21 0.00 7.87
N GLU A 81 11.60 1.16 7.58
CA GLU A 81 10.59 1.77 8.44
C GLU A 81 9.24 1.04 8.38
N PRO A 82 8.77 0.42 9.48
CA PRO A 82 7.59 -0.46 9.45
C PRO A 82 6.33 0.21 8.93
N ARG A 83 6.12 1.49 9.29
CA ARG A 83 4.94 2.25 8.84
C ARG A 83 5.00 2.53 7.34
N LEU A 84 6.17 2.89 6.80
CA LEU A 84 6.33 3.07 5.35
C LEU A 84 5.99 1.78 4.61
N LYS A 85 6.44 0.62 5.11
CA LYS A 85 6.13 -0.68 4.51
C LYS A 85 4.64 -0.95 4.42
N TRP A 86 3.91 -0.82 5.53
CA TRP A 86 2.50 -1.20 5.53
C TRP A 86 1.63 -0.19 4.77
N GLU A 87 1.95 1.11 4.80
CA GLU A 87 1.20 2.11 4.04
C GLU A 87 1.42 1.87 2.55
N SER A 88 2.65 1.61 2.14
CA SER A 88 3.00 1.28 0.75
C SER A 88 2.31 0.01 0.25
N ALA A 89 2.29 -1.05 1.08
CA ALA A 89 1.59 -2.27 0.73
C ALA A 89 0.08 -2.03 0.51
N LYS A 90 -0.57 -1.21 1.34
CA LYS A 90 -1.98 -0.87 1.14
C LYS A 90 -2.20 -0.09 -0.17
N VAL A 91 -1.36 0.90 -0.48
CA VAL A 91 -1.44 1.62 -1.77
C VAL A 91 -1.29 0.64 -2.94
N ILE A 92 -0.28 -0.24 -2.91
CA ILE A 92 -0.08 -1.26 -3.94
C ILE A 92 -1.33 -2.13 -4.11
N GLY A 93 -1.94 -2.57 -3.00
CA GLY A 93 -3.19 -3.33 -3.06
C GLY A 93 -4.32 -2.58 -3.76
N ASN A 94 -4.47 -1.27 -3.49
CA ASN A 94 -5.47 -0.44 -4.14
C ASN A 94 -5.24 -0.30 -5.65
N ILE A 95 -3.98 -0.17 -6.08
CA ILE A 95 -3.64 0.24 -7.46
C ILE A 95 -3.14 -0.90 -8.36
N ALA A 96 -2.93 -2.12 -7.83
CA ALA A 96 -2.33 -3.22 -8.58
C ALA A 96 -3.03 -3.52 -9.92
N HIS A 97 -4.35 -3.37 -9.98
CA HIS A 97 -5.15 -3.60 -11.18
C HIS A 97 -4.86 -2.61 -12.32
N LEU A 98 -4.29 -1.44 -12.02
CA LEU A 98 -3.87 -0.45 -13.02
C LEU A 98 -2.54 -0.83 -13.67
N TYR A 99 -1.71 -1.63 -12.99
CA TYR A 99 -0.35 -1.97 -13.40
C TYR A 99 -0.10 -3.49 -13.46
N PRO A 100 -0.97 -4.30 -14.10
CA PRO A 100 -0.93 -5.77 -13.98
C PRO A 100 0.37 -6.41 -14.50
N ASN A 101 1.15 -5.69 -15.29
CA ASN A 101 2.41 -6.16 -15.88
C ASN A 101 3.66 -5.66 -15.12
N ASN A 102 3.52 -4.77 -14.14
CA ASN A 102 4.63 -4.08 -13.47
C ASN A 102 4.67 -4.39 -11.97
N LEU A 103 4.36 -5.64 -11.59
CA LEU A 103 4.21 -6.04 -10.17
C LEU A 103 5.35 -6.94 -9.66
N ASP A 104 6.30 -7.36 -10.49
CA ASP A 104 7.33 -8.33 -10.10
C ASP A 104 8.11 -7.89 -8.85
N LYS A 105 8.63 -6.65 -8.84
CA LYS A 105 9.38 -6.09 -7.70
C LYS A 105 8.50 -5.85 -6.47
N ALA A 106 7.25 -5.44 -6.68
CA ALA A 106 6.28 -5.30 -5.60
C ALA A 106 6.04 -6.66 -4.91
N ILE A 107 5.82 -7.72 -5.71
CA ILE A 107 5.61 -9.08 -5.22
C ILE A 107 6.82 -9.58 -4.43
N GLU A 108 8.04 -9.33 -4.91
CA GLU A 108 9.28 -9.71 -4.21
C GLU A 108 9.35 -9.09 -2.80
N TYR A 109 9.17 -7.78 -2.69
CA TYR A 109 9.20 -7.10 -1.40
C TYR A 109 8.02 -7.44 -0.50
N LEU A 110 6.82 -7.62 -1.07
CA LEU A 110 5.66 -8.10 -0.33
C LEU A 110 5.93 -9.48 0.27
N LEU A 111 6.42 -10.44 -0.53
CA LEU A 111 6.76 -11.77 -0.04
C LEU A 111 7.82 -11.72 1.07
N THR A 112 8.82 -10.85 0.96
CA THR A 112 9.81 -10.63 2.03
C THR A 112 9.13 -10.14 3.33
N ASN A 113 8.21 -9.18 3.20
CA ASN A 113 7.49 -8.58 4.33
C ASN A 113 6.46 -9.51 4.99
N THR A 114 6.17 -10.68 4.41
CA THR A 114 5.35 -11.72 5.07
C THR A 114 6.00 -12.27 6.34
N ASN A 115 7.34 -12.19 6.45
CA ASN A 115 8.08 -12.63 7.63
C ASN A 115 8.30 -11.52 8.68
N HIS A 116 7.69 -10.34 8.50
CA HIS A 116 7.85 -9.23 9.43
C HIS A 116 7.27 -9.59 10.82
N GLU A 117 7.95 -9.23 11.91
CA GLU A 117 7.53 -9.54 13.29
C GLU A 117 6.18 -8.92 13.68
N GLY A 118 5.93 -7.67 13.26
CA GLY A 118 4.70 -6.94 13.50
C GLY A 118 3.51 -7.40 12.63
N THR A 119 2.34 -7.53 13.27
CA THR A 119 1.08 -7.94 12.62
C THR A 119 0.59 -6.95 11.56
N VAL A 120 0.78 -5.64 11.76
CA VAL A 120 0.26 -4.61 10.83
C VAL A 120 0.96 -4.66 9.46
N PRO A 121 2.32 -4.70 9.37
CA PRO A 121 3.03 -4.99 8.12
C PRO A 121 2.58 -6.29 7.44
N ARG A 122 2.46 -7.39 8.18
CA ARG A 122 2.01 -8.68 7.60
C ARG A 122 0.58 -8.59 7.08
N TRP A 123 -0.32 -7.93 7.79
CA TRP A 123 -1.70 -7.74 7.36
C TRP A 123 -1.80 -6.93 6.06
N ALA A 124 -1.08 -5.82 5.97
CA ALA A 124 -1.08 -4.97 4.78
C ALA A 124 -0.45 -5.71 3.58
N THR A 125 0.62 -6.47 3.84
CA THR A 125 1.24 -7.35 2.86
C THR A 125 0.26 -8.40 2.35
N ALA A 126 -0.47 -9.08 3.26
CA ALA A 126 -1.45 -10.09 2.90
C ALA A 126 -2.62 -9.51 2.10
N TYR A 127 -3.04 -8.28 2.42
CA TYR A 127 -4.00 -7.55 1.63
C TYR A 127 -3.50 -7.32 0.19
N ALA A 128 -2.30 -6.75 0.02
CA ALA A 128 -1.73 -6.44 -1.29
C ALA A 128 -1.51 -7.70 -2.15
N LEU A 129 -0.89 -8.74 -1.60
CA LEU A 129 -0.70 -10.02 -2.29
C LEU A 129 -2.05 -10.65 -2.68
N GLY A 130 -3.07 -10.50 -1.83
CA GLY A 130 -4.43 -10.94 -2.11
C GLY A 130 -5.09 -10.17 -3.26
N GLU A 131 -4.91 -8.85 -3.34
CA GLU A 131 -5.41 -8.07 -4.49
C GLU A 131 -4.69 -8.45 -5.79
N ILE A 132 -3.36 -8.61 -5.75
CA ILE A 132 -2.56 -9.05 -6.91
C ILE A 132 -3.01 -10.43 -7.40
N LEU A 133 -3.21 -11.39 -6.49
CA LEU A 133 -3.65 -12.74 -6.86
C LEU A 133 -4.99 -12.75 -7.62
N LYS A 134 -5.91 -11.83 -7.27
CA LYS A 134 -7.22 -11.73 -7.92
C LYS A 134 -7.15 -11.26 -9.37
N LEU A 135 -6.04 -10.66 -9.79
CA LEU A 135 -5.86 -10.21 -11.17
C LEU A 135 -5.66 -11.36 -12.16
N LYS A 136 -5.36 -12.58 -11.68
CA LYS A 136 -5.18 -13.78 -12.52
C LYS A 136 -4.14 -13.60 -13.64
N THR A 137 -3.08 -12.84 -13.36
CA THR A 137 -1.98 -12.62 -14.31
C THR A 137 -0.98 -13.77 -14.30
N LYS A 138 0.06 -13.68 -15.13
CA LYS A 138 1.18 -14.63 -15.17
C LYS A 138 1.82 -14.88 -13.80
N HIS A 139 1.76 -13.90 -12.89
CA HIS A 139 2.34 -14.00 -11.55
C HIS A 139 1.66 -15.08 -10.68
N ASN A 140 0.40 -15.45 -10.97
CA ASN A 140 -0.33 -16.46 -10.18
C ASN A 140 0.33 -17.84 -10.21
N THR A 141 1.06 -18.17 -11.27
CA THR A 141 1.83 -19.42 -11.36
C THR A 141 2.80 -19.59 -10.18
N THR A 142 3.35 -18.48 -9.69
CA THR A 142 4.26 -18.44 -8.54
C THR A 142 3.55 -18.03 -7.25
N LEU A 143 2.59 -17.10 -7.34
CA LEU A 143 2.00 -16.47 -6.16
C LEU A 143 0.96 -17.37 -5.48
N LEU A 144 0.17 -18.14 -6.25
CA LEU A 144 -0.85 -19.03 -5.71
C LEU A 144 -0.29 -20.04 -4.69
N PRO A 145 0.71 -20.89 -5.04
CA PRO A 145 1.25 -21.86 -4.09
C PRO A 145 1.92 -21.21 -2.87
N LYS A 146 2.50 -20.01 -3.03
CA LYS A 146 3.07 -19.25 -1.91
C LYS A 146 1.99 -18.77 -0.94
N ILE A 147 0.87 -18.25 -1.46
CA ILE A 147 -0.25 -17.79 -0.62
C ILE A 147 -0.92 -18.97 0.10
N GLU A 148 -1.07 -20.13 -0.55
CA GLU A 148 -1.57 -21.35 0.10
C GLU A 148 -0.70 -21.73 1.30
N ARG A 149 0.62 -21.78 1.13
CA ARG A 149 1.55 -22.03 2.25
C ARG A 149 1.46 -20.98 3.35
N LEU A 150 1.32 -19.70 3.01
CA LEU A 150 1.17 -18.62 4.00
C LEU A 150 -0.10 -18.77 4.84
N VAL A 151 -1.19 -19.31 4.29
CA VAL A 151 -2.41 -19.61 5.05
C VAL A 151 -2.17 -20.70 6.10
N GLU A 152 -1.36 -21.70 5.77
CA GLU A 152 -1.03 -22.81 6.67
C GLU A 152 -0.15 -22.32 7.83
N THR A 153 0.84 -21.48 7.55
CA THR A 153 1.85 -21.06 8.53
C THR A 153 1.49 -19.80 9.33
N GLU A 154 0.60 -18.94 8.84
CA GLU A 154 0.26 -17.71 9.57
C GLU A 154 -0.54 -18.03 10.84
N GLU A 155 -0.11 -17.51 11.97
CA GLU A 155 -0.77 -17.73 13.26
C GLU A 155 -1.87 -16.69 13.54
N ASN A 156 -1.71 -15.47 13.01
CA ASN A 156 -2.67 -14.41 13.21
C ASN A 156 -3.89 -14.58 12.29
N ASN A 157 -5.06 -14.82 12.90
CA ASN A 157 -6.32 -14.99 12.17
C ASN A 157 -6.70 -13.79 11.29
N GLY A 158 -6.37 -12.56 11.70
CA GLY A 158 -6.64 -11.36 10.93
C GLY A 158 -5.82 -11.30 9.63
N VAL A 159 -4.55 -11.69 9.69
CA VAL A 159 -3.67 -11.79 8.51
C VAL A 159 -4.09 -12.97 7.64
N LYS A 160 -4.28 -14.16 8.22
CA LYS A 160 -4.73 -15.37 7.52
C LYS A 160 -6.03 -15.14 6.74
N LYS A 161 -6.96 -14.37 7.33
CA LYS A 161 -8.23 -14.01 6.68
C LYS A 161 -8.02 -13.31 5.33
N LYS A 162 -7.01 -12.45 5.19
CA LYS A 162 -6.73 -11.74 3.92
C LYS A 162 -6.36 -12.69 2.80
N TYR A 163 -5.47 -13.64 3.07
CA TYR A 163 -5.09 -14.67 2.11
C TYR A 163 -6.28 -15.56 1.75
N THR A 164 -7.00 -16.09 2.75
CA THR A 164 -8.14 -16.99 2.51
C THR A 164 -9.28 -16.34 1.75
N ASP A 165 -9.59 -15.06 2.02
CA ASP A 165 -10.60 -14.31 1.29
C ASP A 165 -10.20 -14.10 -0.19
N ALA A 166 -8.90 -13.90 -0.47
CA ALA A 166 -8.40 -13.80 -1.84
C ALA A 166 -8.49 -15.14 -2.59
N LEU A 167 -8.03 -16.24 -1.97
CA LEU A 167 -8.12 -17.59 -2.55
C LEU A 167 -9.56 -17.96 -2.90
N LYS A 168 -10.52 -17.73 -1.99
CA LYS A 168 -11.95 -17.97 -2.24
C LYS A 168 -12.47 -17.22 -3.45
N LYS A 169 -12.04 -15.98 -3.68
CA LYS A 169 -12.45 -15.20 -4.85
C LYS A 169 -11.88 -15.76 -6.15
N VAL A 170 -10.62 -16.18 -6.14
CA VAL A 170 -9.96 -16.78 -7.31
C VAL A 170 -10.57 -18.14 -7.66
N MET A 171 -10.94 -18.96 -6.67
CA MET A 171 -11.55 -20.28 -6.89
C MET A 171 -13.03 -20.23 -7.33
N LYS A 172 -13.75 -19.15 -7.00
CA LYS A 172 -15.17 -18.97 -7.37
C LYS A 172 -15.37 -18.39 -8.77
N SER A 173 -14.30 -17.99 -9.45
CA SER A 173 -14.33 -17.28 -10.73
C SER A 173 -13.59 -18.04 -11.81
#